data_AF-V5H5B1-F1
#
_entry.id   AF-V5H5B1-F1
#
_cell.length_a   1.000
_cell.length_b   1.000
_cell.length_c   1.000
_cell.angle_alpha   90.00
_cell.angle_beta   90.00
_cell.angle_gamma   90.00
#
_symmetry.space_group_name_H-M   'P 1'
#
loop_
_entity.id
_entity.type
_entity.pdbx_description
1 polymer ?
#
loop_
_entity_poly.entity_id
_entity_poly.type
_entity_poly.pdbx_seq_one_letter_code
_entity_poly.pdbx_strand_id
1 'polypeptide(L)'
;MDVETLASHLRELSQSSTALLLSAAACDAAEFRKTSDAVCDWLVARASETSAQYDATLASAVWSQESGLLSKLASKNPAFLALLLEELERQSRGMQANLGHDKSSSWVPQRCRENSWDWDRAVDIWRAINSAPTAAVKSAVSLFLGKVSVRPGCSFWDDLLSSC
;
A
#
# COMPACT_ATOMS: atom_id res chain seq x y z
N MET A 1 -22.44 4.49 19.06
CA MET A 1 -22.02 5.33 17.92
C MET A 1 -22.60 4.68 16.69
N ASP A 2 -23.50 5.37 15.99
CA ASP A 2 -23.99 4.90 14.68
C ASP A 2 -22.91 5.03 13.60
N VAL A 3 -23.13 4.36 12.48
CA VAL A 3 -22.16 4.24 11.37
C VAL A 3 -21.91 5.59 10.69
N GLU A 4 -22.93 6.45 10.62
CA GLU A 4 -22.83 7.76 9.97
C GLU A 4 -21.96 8.73 10.79
N THR A 5 -22.12 8.74 12.11
CA THR A 5 -21.30 9.53 13.04
C THR A 5 -19.84 9.09 13.00
N LEU A 6 -19.58 7.77 12.97
CA LEU A 6 -18.22 7.25 12.81
C LEU A 6 -17.63 7.69 11.46
N ALA A 7 -18.37 7.54 10.37
CA ALA A 7 -17.90 7.92 9.04
C ALA A 7 -17.59 9.43 8.94
N SER A 8 -18.36 10.30 9.62
CA SER A 8 -18.06 11.74 9.67
C SER A 8 -16.74 12.02 10.37
N HIS A 9 -16.54 11.48 11.57
CA HIS A 9 -15.29 11.65 12.31
C HIS A 9 -14.07 11.11 11.54
N LEU A 10 -14.22 10.00 10.82
CA LEU A 10 -13.13 9.46 10.00
C LEU A 10 -12.78 10.35 8.81
N ARG A 11 -13.76 11.03 8.18
CA ARG A 11 -13.48 12.03 7.14
C ARG A 11 -12.73 13.24 7.69
N GLU A 12 -13.15 13.74 8.84
CA GLU A 12 -12.47 14.87 9.50
C GLU A 12 -11.05 14.49 9.91
N LEU A 13 -10.87 13.29 10.47
CA LEU A 13 -9.56 12.76 10.82
C LEU A 13 -8.69 12.54 9.58
N SER A 14 -9.25 12.03 8.48
CA SER A 14 -8.49 11.78 7.25
C SER A 14 -7.94 13.06 6.61
N GLN A 15 -8.66 14.18 6.75
CA GLN A 15 -8.23 15.50 6.31
C GLN A 15 -7.16 16.11 7.23
N SER A 16 -7.16 15.73 8.51
CA SER A 16 -6.27 16.30 9.53
C SER A 16 -4.98 15.50 9.73
N SER A 17 -5.06 14.17 9.70
CA SER A 17 -3.91 13.27 9.87
C SER A 17 -4.19 11.84 9.37
N THR A 18 -3.70 11.52 8.18
CA THR A 18 -3.78 10.15 7.63
C THR A 18 -2.92 9.15 8.42
N ALA A 19 -1.80 9.60 9.01
CA ALA A 19 -0.95 8.76 9.86
C ALA A 19 -1.70 8.25 11.11
N LEU A 20 -2.46 9.13 11.78
CA LEU A 20 -3.28 8.75 12.93
C LEU A 20 -4.40 7.80 12.53
N LEU A 21 -5.03 8.03 11.37
CA LEU A 21 -6.06 7.15 10.83
C LEU A 21 -5.53 5.74 10.55
N LEU A 22 -4.37 5.62 9.92
CA LEU A 22 -3.69 4.32 9.72
C LEU A 22 -3.27 3.67 11.04
N SER A 23 -2.77 4.45 11.98
CA SER A 23 -2.38 3.95 13.30
C SER A 23 -3.59 3.39 14.07
N ALA A 24 -4.74 4.04 13.96
CA ALA A 24 -6.00 3.57 14.54
C ALA A 24 -6.48 2.27 13.85
N ALA A 25 -6.36 2.17 12.53
CA ALA A 25 -6.68 0.96 11.78
C ALA A 25 -5.74 -0.22 12.07
N ALA A 26 -4.46 0.08 12.32
CA ALA A 26 -3.41 -0.88 12.65
C ALA A 26 -3.28 -1.16 14.17
N CYS A 27 -4.28 -0.75 14.96
CA CYS A 27 -4.31 -1.00 16.40
C CYS A 27 -4.66 -2.47 16.69
N ASP A 28 -3.80 -3.16 17.44
CA ASP A 28 -3.96 -4.58 17.79
C ASP A 28 -4.46 -4.80 19.22
N ALA A 29 -4.67 -3.71 19.98
CA ALA A 29 -5.21 -3.79 21.33
C ALA A 29 -6.61 -4.41 21.30
N ALA A 30 -6.79 -5.50 22.05
CA ALA A 30 -8.01 -6.30 22.01
C ALA A 30 -9.28 -5.48 22.31
N GLU A 31 -9.19 -4.51 23.22
CA GLU A 31 -10.28 -3.60 23.60
C GLU A 31 -10.72 -2.65 22.47
N PHE A 32 -9.83 -2.36 21.50
CA PHE A 32 -10.13 -1.48 20.36
C PHE A 32 -10.36 -2.23 19.05
N ARG A 33 -10.32 -3.57 19.05
CA ARG A 33 -10.37 -4.38 17.83
C ARG A 33 -11.56 -4.03 16.92
N LYS A 34 -12.77 -3.99 17.47
CA LYS A 34 -13.99 -3.68 16.70
C LYS A 34 -13.91 -2.30 16.01
N THR A 35 -13.44 -1.29 16.72
CA THR A 35 -13.29 0.06 16.17
C THR A 35 -12.18 0.08 15.13
N SER A 36 -11.04 -0.54 15.43
CA SER A 36 -9.89 -0.62 14.54
C SER A 36 -10.22 -1.31 13.22
N ASP A 37 -10.98 -2.41 13.27
CA ASP A 37 -11.45 -3.14 12.08
C ASP A 37 -12.44 -2.28 11.28
N ALA A 38 -13.38 -1.59 11.94
CA ALA A 38 -14.30 -0.68 11.26
C ALA A 38 -13.59 0.50 10.56
N VAL A 39 -12.54 1.05 11.18
CA VAL A 39 -11.69 2.09 10.57
C VAL A 39 -10.94 1.52 9.36
N CYS A 40 -10.41 0.30 9.48
CA CYS A 40 -9.72 -0.36 8.38
C CYS A 40 -10.66 -0.63 7.19
N ASP A 41 -11.86 -1.13 7.43
CA ASP A 41 -12.84 -1.39 6.38
C ASP A 41 -13.26 -0.09 5.69
N TRP A 42 -13.45 0.99 6.47
CA TRP A 42 -13.75 2.31 5.95
C TRP A 42 -12.63 2.86 5.06
N LEU A 43 -11.36 2.64 5.46
CA LEU A 43 -10.16 3.00 4.70
C LEU A 43 -10.06 2.21 3.40
N VAL A 44 -10.17 0.88 3.46
CA VAL A 44 -10.11 -0.02 2.30
C VAL A 44 -11.15 0.37 1.26
N ALA A 45 -12.38 0.65 1.70
CA ALA A 45 -13.46 1.06 0.80
C ALA A 45 -13.18 2.41 0.09
N ARG A 46 -12.33 3.29 0.63
CA ARG A 46 -12.03 4.60 0.04
C ARG A 46 -10.71 4.65 -0.70
N ALA A 47 -9.76 3.82 -0.32
CA ALA A 47 -8.47 3.70 -1.00
C ALA A 47 -8.54 2.82 -2.26
N SER A 48 -9.58 1.98 -2.39
CA SER A 48 -9.80 1.13 -3.56
C SER A 48 -10.39 1.89 -4.75
N GLU A 49 -9.66 1.95 -5.87
CA GLU A 49 -10.12 2.60 -7.13
C GLU A 49 -11.40 1.98 -7.70
N THR A 50 -11.69 0.71 -7.37
CA THR A 50 -12.88 -0.01 -7.87
C THR A 50 -14.12 0.21 -6.99
N SER A 51 -13.97 0.86 -5.85
CA SER A 51 -15.06 1.13 -4.92
C SER A 51 -15.88 2.34 -5.35
N ALA A 52 -17.21 2.27 -5.18
CA ALA A 52 -18.10 3.41 -5.34
C ALA A 52 -17.82 4.57 -4.35
N GLN A 53 -17.02 4.30 -3.31
CA GLN A 53 -16.61 5.28 -2.30
C GLN A 53 -15.18 5.78 -2.50
N TYR A 54 -14.55 5.49 -3.65
CA TYR A 54 -13.17 5.87 -3.92
C TYR A 54 -12.93 7.37 -3.69
N ASP A 55 -11.87 7.68 -2.94
CA ASP A 55 -11.39 9.02 -2.67
C ASP A 55 -9.91 9.08 -3.05
N ALA A 56 -9.62 9.67 -4.21
CA ALA A 56 -8.26 9.78 -4.73
C ALA A 56 -7.32 10.59 -3.83
N THR A 57 -7.85 11.58 -3.10
CA THR A 57 -7.05 12.41 -2.19
C THR A 57 -6.64 11.59 -0.97
N LEU A 58 -7.59 10.84 -0.42
CA LEU A 58 -7.30 9.93 0.68
C LEU A 58 -6.36 8.81 0.26
N ALA A 59 -6.60 8.17 -0.89
CA ALA A 59 -5.75 7.10 -1.41
C ALA A 59 -4.29 7.58 -1.56
N SER A 60 -4.10 8.73 -2.22
CA SER A 60 -2.81 9.42 -2.31
C SER A 60 -2.15 9.63 -0.93
N ALA A 61 -2.92 10.19 0.01
CA ALA A 61 -2.43 10.47 1.35
C ALA A 61 -2.03 9.19 2.10
N VAL A 62 -2.77 8.09 1.93
CA VAL A 62 -2.48 6.77 2.52
C VAL A 62 -1.19 6.19 1.92
N TRP A 63 -1.06 6.17 0.60
CA TRP A 63 0.10 5.58 -0.09
C TRP A 63 1.41 6.35 0.13
N SER A 64 1.31 7.59 0.60
CA SER A 64 2.44 8.42 0.99
C SER A 64 2.94 8.19 2.43
N GLN A 65 2.26 7.35 3.23
CA GLN A 65 2.59 7.14 4.66
C GLN A 65 3.74 6.14 4.85
N GLU A 66 4.43 6.16 5.99
CA GLU A 66 5.59 5.30 6.23
C GLU A 66 5.33 3.79 5.94
N SER A 67 6.31 3.12 5.33
CA SER A 67 6.20 1.72 4.91
C SER A 67 5.89 0.77 6.07
N GLY A 68 6.43 1.08 7.26
CA GLY A 68 6.14 0.36 8.49
C GLY A 68 4.66 0.35 8.87
N LEU A 69 3.96 1.48 8.75
CA LEU A 69 2.51 1.55 9.03
C LEU A 69 1.70 0.79 7.98
N LEU A 70 2.06 0.94 6.70
CA LEU A 70 1.40 0.23 5.61
C LEU A 70 1.54 -1.29 5.78
N SER A 71 2.76 -1.76 6.09
CA SER A 71 3.02 -3.18 6.34
C SER A 71 2.31 -3.69 7.59
N LYS A 72 2.28 -2.92 8.68
CA LYS A 72 1.55 -3.30 9.89
C LYS A 72 0.06 -3.51 9.59
N LEU A 73 -0.56 -2.58 8.87
CA LEU A 73 -1.97 -2.70 8.50
C LEU A 73 -2.21 -3.87 7.53
N ALA A 74 -1.34 -4.04 6.53
CA ALA A 74 -1.41 -5.16 5.59
C ALA A 74 -1.26 -6.53 6.27
N SER A 75 -0.43 -6.61 7.31
CA SER A 75 -0.24 -7.82 8.11
C SER A 75 -1.51 -8.23 8.87
N LYS A 76 -2.29 -7.23 9.28
CA LYS A 76 -3.53 -7.40 10.05
C LYS A 76 -4.74 -7.63 9.15
N ASN A 77 -4.83 -6.92 8.03
CA ASN A 77 -6.01 -6.89 7.16
C ASN A 77 -5.68 -7.37 5.73
N PRO A 78 -6.18 -8.55 5.31
CA PRO A 78 -5.93 -9.09 3.97
C PRO A 78 -6.46 -8.22 2.82
N ALA A 79 -7.55 -7.48 3.02
CA ALA A 79 -8.10 -6.59 1.99
C ALA A 79 -7.20 -5.37 1.79
N PHE A 80 -6.64 -4.81 2.87
CA PHE A 80 -5.64 -3.76 2.76
C PHE A 80 -4.34 -4.25 2.11
N LEU A 81 -3.88 -5.46 2.44
CA LEU A 81 -2.73 -6.08 1.74
C LEU A 81 -2.98 -6.20 0.23
N ALA A 82 -4.17 -6.65 -0.17
CA ALA A 82 -4.52 -6.73 -1.59
C ALA A 82 -4.44 -5.36 -2.28
N LEU A 83 -5.00 -4.31 -1.65
CA LEU A 83 -4.91 -2.94 -2.18
C LEU A 83 -3.47 -2.42 -2.28
N LEU A 84 -2.63 -2.71 -1.28
CA LEU A 84 -1.23 -2.29 -1.29
C LEU A 84 -0.44 -2.98 -2.42
N LEU A 85 -0.73 -4.25 -2.69
CA LEU A 85 -0.12 -4.99 -3.81
C LEU A 85 -0.63 -4.49 -5.16
N GLU A 86 -1.92 -4.18 -5.29
CA GLU A 86 -2.50 -3.56 -6.49
C GLU A 86 -1.90 -2.18 -6.76
N GLU A 87 -1.69 -1.38 -5.71
CA GLU A 87 -1.04 -0.08 -5.83
C GLU A 87 0.43 -0.22 -6.27
N LEU A 88 1.18 -1.17 -5.69
CA LEU A 88 2.54 -1.49 -6.13
C LEU A 88 2.56 -1.91 -7.61
N GLU A 89 1.58 -2.72 -8.05
CA GLU A 89 1.43 -3.08 -9.46
C GLU A 89 1.14 -1.86 -10.33
N ARG A 90 0.24 -0.98 -9.90
CA ARG A 90 -0.09 0.27 -10.61
C ARG A 90 1.14 1.15 -10.77
N GLN A 91 1.94 1.30 -9.72
CA GLN A 91 3.18 2.09 -9.72
C GLN A 91 4.23 1.48 -10.67
N SER A 92 4.38 0.15 -10.68
CA SER A 92 5.30 -0.55 -11.59
C SER A 92 5.04 -0.23 -13.07
N ARG A 93 3.77 -0.16 -13.48
CA ARG A 93 3.35 0.16 -14.86
C ARG A 93 3.69 1.60 -15.25
N GLY A 94 3.83 2.49 -14.27
CA GLY A 94 4.21 3.88 -14.46
C GLY A 94 5.72 4.12 -14.45
N MET A 95 6.53 3.08 -14.23
CA MET A 95 7.99 3.18 -14.20
C MET A 95 8.65 2.76 -15.51
N GLN A 96 9.89 3.19 -15.69
CA GLN A 96 10.78 2.79 -16.78
C GLN A 96 12.19 2.57 -16.24
N ALA A 97 12.95 1.71 -16.89
CA ALA A 97 14.34 1.46 -16.52
C ALA A 97 15.15 2.75 -16.63
N ASN A 98 15.98 3.02 -15.62
CA ASN A 98 16.92 4.13 -15.67
C ASN A 98 18.14 3.72 -16.50
N LEU A 99 18.21 4.19 -17.74
CA LEU A 99 19.33 3.90 -18.65
C LEU A 99 20.54 4.84 -18.42
N GLY A 100 20.47 5.73 -17.43
CA GLY A 100 21.58 6.59 -17.03
C GLY A 100 22.67 5.81 -16.31
N HIS A 101 23.95 6.14 -16.58
CA HIS A 101 25.12 5.43 -16.06
C HIS A 101 25.38 5.57 -14.55
N ASP A 102 24.54 6.30 -13.81
CA ASP A 102 24.73 6.56 -12.37
C ASP A 102 23.71 5.80 -11.49
N LYS A 103 24.29 4.93 -10.65
CA LYS A 103 23.71 3.78 -9.95
C LYS A 103 22.83 4.09 -8.72
N SER A 104 22.01 5.13 -8.72
CA SER A 104 21.15 5.38 -7.53
C SER A 104 19.79 4.69 -7.60
N SER A 105 19.15 4.64 -8.77
CA SER A 105 17.83 4.03 -8.94
C SER A 105 17.73 3.21 -10.23
N SER A 106 17.35 1.93 -10.12
CA SER A 106 17.18 1.03 -11.28
C SER A 106 15.97 1.42 -12.14
N TRP A 107 14.97 2.07 -11.53
CA TRP A 107 13.73 2.46 -12.16
C TRP A 107 13.36 3.90 -11.80
N VAL A 108 12.75 4.62 -12.74
CA VAL A 108 12.25 5.99 -12.52
C VAL A 108 10.81 6.12 -13.05
N PRO A 109 9.98 7.01 -12.48
CA PRO A 109 8.66 7.31 -13.04
C PRO A 109 8.77 7.83 -14.48
N GLN A 110 7.93 7.32 -15.38
CA GLN A 110 7.80 7.85 -16.75
C GLN A 110 7.26 9.29 -16.77
N ARG A 111 6.44 9.64 -15.76
CA ARG A 111 5.90 10.98 -15.53
C ARG A 111 5.90 11.25 -14.04
N CYS A 112 6.52 12.34 -13.61
CA CYS A 112 6.42 12.79 -12.22
C CYS A 112 5.02 13.34 -11.98
N ARG A 113 4.14 12.53 -11.41
CA ARG A 113 2.86 12.98 -10.83
C ARG A 113 3.04 13.10 -9.31
N GLU A 114 2.17 13.87 -8.65
CA GLU A 114 2.22 14.10 -7.19
C GLU A 114 2.22 12.80 -6.35
N ASN A 115 1.76 11.67 -6.91
CA ASN A 115 1.66 10.38 -6.22
C ASN A 115 2.52 9.27 -6.83
N SER A 116 3.46 9.61 -7.72
CA SER A 116 4.36 8.62 -8.30
C SER A 116 5.39 8.19 -7.28
N TRP A 117 5.54 6.89 -7.06
CA TRP A 117 6.64 6.36 -6.26
C TRP A 117 7.93 6.37 -7.07
N ASP A 118 9.05 6.63 -6.41
CA ASP A 118 10.36 6.29 -6.95
C ASP A 118 10.72 4.83 -6.64
N TRP A 119 11.86 4.38 -7.16
CA TRP A 119 12.36 3.03 -6.94
C TRP A 119 12.57 2.72 -5.46
N ASP A 120 13.18 3.64 -4.71
CA ASP A 120 13.51 3.44 -3.30
C ASP A 120 12.24 3.24 -2.47
N ARG A 121 11.18 3.98 -2.77
CA ARG A 121 9.88 3.83 -2.15
C ARG A 121 9.22 2.49 -2.46
N ALA A 122 9.27 2.04 -3.71
CA ALA A 122 8.76 0.73 -4.09
C ALA A 122 9.51 -0.41 -3.37
N VAL A 123 10.84 -0.31 -3.29
CA VAL A 123 11.70 -1.28 -2.57
C VAL A 123 11.41 -1.26 -1.07
N ASP A 124 11.28 -0.09 -0.45
CA ASP A 124 10.95 0.07 0.96
C ASP A 124 9.60 -0.58 1.32
N ILE A 125 8.55 -0.30 0.53
CA ILE A 125 7.24 -0.94 0.70
C ILE A 125 7.33 -2.45 0.52
N TRP A 126 8.02 -2.91 -0.52
CA TRP A 126 8.18 -4.34 -0.80
C TRP A 126 8.91 -5.09 0.32
N ARG A 127 10.01 -4.52 0.83
CA ARG A 127 10.73 -5.05 2.01
C ARG A 127 9.84 -5.07 3.23
N ALA A 128 9.08 -4.00 3.48
CA ALA A 128 8.17 -3.92 4.61
C ALA A 128 7.10 -5.03 4.53
N ILE A 129 6.50 -5.28 3.36
CA ILE A 129 5.54 -6.38 3.15
C ILE A 129 6.20 -7.74 3.38
N ASN A 130 7.38 -7.99 2.82
CA ASN A 130 8.06 -9.28 2.97
C ASN A 130 8.56 -9.56 4.39
N SER A 131 8.86 -8.50 5.15
CA SER A 131 9.26 -8.63 6.55
C SER A 131 8.11 -9.01 7.50
N ALA A 132 6.85 -8.90 7.04
CA ALA A 132 5.69 -9.28 7.83
C ALA A 132 5.60 -10.81 8.04
N PRO A 133 5.62 -11.31 9.29
CA PRO A 133 5.88 -12.73 9.56
C PRO A 133 4.67 -13.67 9.41
N THR A 134 3.54 -13.23 8.85
CA THR A 134 2.34 -14.08 8.80
C THR A 134 2.30 -14.96 7.55
N ALA A 135 1.88 -16.22 7.73
CA ALA A 135 1.69 -17.15 6.61
C ALA A 135 0.66 -16.63 5.59
N ALA A 136 -0.32 -15.85 6.05
CA ALA A 136 -1.32 -15.20 5.20
C ALA A 136 -0.69 -14.18 4.24
N VAL A 137 0.22 -13.32 4.74
CA VAL A 137 0.94 -12.36 3.89
C VAL A 137 1.77 -13.10 2.84
N LYS A 138 2.55 -14.10 3.26
CA LYS A 138 3.38 -14.91 2.33
C LYS A 138 2.55 -15.57 1.23
N SER A 139 1.40 -16.13 1.59
CA SER A 139 0.47 -16.75 0.62
C SER A 139 -0.07 -15.72 -0.38
N ALA A 140 -0.54 -14.56 0.09
CA ALA A 140 -1.05 -13.50 -0.75
C ALA A 140 0.04 -12.94 -1.70
N VAL A 141 1.26 -12.73 -1.20
CA VAL A 141 2.42 -12.31 -2.00
C VAL A 141 2.74 -13.35 -3.06
N SER A 142 2.77 -14.64 -2.72
CA SER A 142 3.02 -15.72 -3.69
C SER A 142 1.98 -15.76 -4.81
N LEU A 143 0.69 -15.59 -4.46
CA LEU A 143 -0.39 -15.51 -5.44
C LEU A 143 -0.26 -14.29 -6.35
N PHE A 144 0.11 -13.14 -5.77
CA PHE A 144 0.35 -11.91 -6.52
C PHE A 144 1.51 -12.05 -7.50
N LEU A 145 2.66 -12.59 -7.07
CA LEU A 145 3.81 -12.84 -7.92
C LEU A 145 3.49 -13.79 -9.08
N GLY A 146 2.63 -14.79 -8.85
CA GLY A 146 2.14 -15.68 -9.90
C GLY A 146 1.32 -14.96 -11.00
N LYS A 147 0.74 -13.79 -10.69
CA LYS A 147 0.00 -12.95 -11.66
C LYS A 147 0.90 -11.97 -12.41
N VAL A 148 1.83 -11.32 -11.71
CA VAL A 148 2.66 -10.25 -12.29
C VAL A 148 3.91 -10.75 -13.02
N SER A 149 4.28 -12.02 -12.85
CA SER A 149 5.39 -12.64 -13.57
C SER A 149 5.06 -12.78 -15.06
N VAL A 150 5.47 -11.81 -15.86
CA VAL A 150 5.37 -11.86 -17.33
C VAL A 150 6.76 -11.67 -17.93
N ARG A 151 7.31 -12.80 -18.39
CA ARG A 151 8.56 -13.01 -19.17
C ARG A 151 9.89 -12.78 -18.43
N PRO A 152 10.85 -13.72 -18.54
CA PRO A 152 12.19 -13.54 -17.99
C PRO A 152 12.99 -12.52 -18.77
N GLY A 153 13.71 -11.65 -18.04
CA GLY A 153 14.76 -10.77 -18.55
C GLY A 153 14.29 -9.33 -18.75
N CYS A 154 14.70 -8.45 -17.85
CA CYS A 154 14.47 -7.00 -17.85
C CYS A 154 13.06 -6.54 -17.47
N SER A 155 12.50 -7.06 -16.37
CA SER A 155 11.25 -6.56 -15.81
C SER A 155 11.45 -5.88 -14.45
N PHE A 156 10.60 -4.89 -14.13
CA PHE A 156 10.58 -4.21 -12.82
C PHE A 156 10.51 -5.21 -11.65
N TRP A 157 9.76 -6.30 -11.83
CA TRP A 157 9.54 -7.31 -10.81
C TRP A 157 10.80 -8.16 -10.55
N ASP A 158 11.59 -8.48 -11.57
CA ASP A 158 12.85 -9.21 -11.39
C ASP A 158 13.84 -8.41 -10.53
N ASP A 159 13.95 -7.11 -10.80
CA ASP A 159 14.81 -6.20 -10.03
C ASP A 159 14.26 -6.01 -8.60
N LEU A 160 12.93 -5.94 -8.44
CA LEU A 160 12.31 -5.73 -7.13
C LEU A 160 12.50 -6.97 -6.24
N LEU A 161 12.34 -8.17 -6.82
CA LEU A 161 12.60 -9.44 -6.14
C LEU A 161 14.06 -9.59 -5.73
N SER A 162 14.99 -9.06 -6.54
CA SER A 162 16.43 -9.09 -6.25
C SER A 162 16.88 -8.04 -5.21
N SER A 163 15.99 -7.10 -4.85
CA SER A 163 16.28 -6.00 -3.91
C SER A 163 16.07 -6.37 -2.42
N CYS A 164 15.61 -7.59 -2.13
CA CYS A 164 15.33 -8.11 -0.79
C CYS A 164 16.36 -9.13 -0.33
#